data_AF-A0A382CAD9-F1
#
_entry.id   AF-A0A382CAD9-F1
#
_cell.length_a   1.000
_cell.length_b   1.000
_cell.length_c   1.000
_cell.angle_alpha   90.00
_cell.angle_beta   90.00
_cell.angle_gamma   90.00
#
_symmetry.space_group_name_H-M   'P 1'
#
loop_
_entity.id
_entity.type
_entity.pdbx_description
1 polymer ?
#
loop_
_entity_poly.entity_id
_entity_poly.type
_entity_poly.pdbx_seq_one_letter_code
_entity_poly.pdbx_strand_id
1 'polypeptide(L)' 'MTFNLEDLDKFVEDPATSWTLPGRYYFDPDIYARELDSIFYRTWQYACHVSLLSEP' A
#
# COMPACT_ATOMS: atom_id res chain seq x y z
N MET A 1 -0.84 18.27 -1.82
CA MET A 1 -0.84 17.68 -0.46
C MET A 1 0.41 16.85 -0.34
N THR A 2 1.36 17.27 0.49
CA THR A 2 2.60 16.54 0.71
C THR A 2 2.34 15.55 1.84
N PHE A 3 2.48 14.25 1.57
CA PHE A 3 2.39 13.21 2.60
C PHE A 3 3.66 13.29 3.45
N ASN A 4 3.54 13.58 4.75
CA ASN A 4 4.67 13.64 5.66
C ASN A 4 4.80 12.30 6.40
N LEU A 5 5.97 11.65 6.34
CA LEU A 5 6.22 10.40 7.05
C LEU A 5 6.14 10.58 8.58
N GLU A 6 6.33 11.80 9.07
CA GLU A 6 6.22 12.14 10.49
C GLU A 6 4.81 11.90 11.07
N ASP A 7 3.78 11.77 10.22
CA ASP A 7 2.40 11.48 10.65
C ASP A 7 2.12 9.98 10.88
N LEU A 8 3.11 9.11 10.67
CA LEU A 8 3.03 7.64 10.79
C LEU A 8 3.62 7.11 12.11
N ASP A 9 3.51 7.88 13.19
CA ASP A 9 4.05 7.56 14.51
C ASP A 9 5.55 7.19 14.46
N LYS A 10 5.89 5.90 14.55
CA LYS A 10 7.27 5.36 14.54
C LYS A 10 7.62 4.63 13.25
N PHE A 11 6.83 4.77 12.19
CA PHE A 11 7.21 4.28 10.87
C PHE A 11 8.19 5.27 10.23
N VAL A 12 9.47 5.09 10.55
CA VAL A 12 10.57 5.95 10.11
C VAL A 12 11.45 5.25 9.08
N GLU A 13 12.31 6.01 8.43
CA GLU A 13 13.21 5.53 7.37
C GLU A 13 14.24 4.51 7.88
N ASP A 14 14.80 4.70 9.08
CA ASP A 14 15.77 3.76 9.67
C ASP A 14 15.09 2.45 10.12
N PRO A 15 15.34 1.32 9.44
CA PRO A 15 14.68 0.06 9.77
C PRO A 15 15.06 -0.49 11.15
N ALA A 16 16.19 -0.09 11.73
CA ALA A 16 16.60 -0.55 13.07
C ALA A 16 15.73 0.04 14.18
N THR A 17 15.08 1.17 13.92
CA THR A 17 14.24 1.90 14.88
C THR A 17 12.78 2.02 14.43
N SER A 18 12.47 1.58 13.20
CA SER A 18 11.14 1.64 12.61
C SER A 18 10.20 0.58 13.16
N TRP A 19 8.96 0.97 13.40
CA TRP A 19 7.87 0.08 13.79
C TRP A 19 6.94 -0.18 12.61
N THR A 20 6.05 -1.15 12.73
CA THR A 20 4.95 -1.33 11.75
C THR A 20 4.06 -0.10 11.68
N LEU A 21 3.25 0.01 10.62
CA LEU A 21 2.27 1.08 10.47
C LEU A 21 1.30 1.13 11.66
N PRO A 22 0.75 2.31 11.99
CA PRO A 22 -0.29 2.44 12.99
C PRO A 22 -1.49 1.52 12.69
N GLY A 23 -2.07 0.90 13.72
CA GLY A 23 -3.07 -0.16 13.55
C GLY A 23 -4.22 0.16 12.59
N ARG A 24 -4.68 1.42 12.57
CA ARG A 24 -5.76 1.90 11.69
C ARG A 24 -5.54 1.62 10.20
N TYR A 25 -4.29 1.59 9.73
CA TYR A 25 -3.97 1.33 8.32
C TYR A 25 -4.37 -0.08 7.86
N TYR A 26 -4.62 -1.01 8.78
CA TYR A 26 -5.01 -2.37 8.44
C TYR A 26 -6.53 -2.60 8.39
N PHE A 27 -7.35 -1.67 8.90
CA PHE A 27 -8.79 -1.90 9.05
C PHE A 27 -9.69 -0.68 8.76
N ASP A 28 -9.14 0.53 8.65
CA ASP A 28 -9.92 1.73 8.36
C ASP A 28 -10.37 1.73 6.88
N PRO A 29 -11.68 1.71 6.60
CA PRO A 29 -12.19 1.67 5.23
C PRO A 29 -11.86 2.93 4.42
N ASP A 30 -11.72 4.09 5.06
CA ASP A 30 -11.38 5.34 4.36
C ASP A 30 -9.92 5.35 3.93
N ILE A 31 -9.02 4.73 4.71
CA ILE A 31 -7.62 4.53 4.33
C ILE A 31 -7.55 3.56 3.15
N TYR A 32 -8.24 2.42 3.24
CA TYR A 32 -8.27 1.44 2.15
C TYR A 32 -8.78 2.03 0.83
N ALA A 33 -9.85 2.84 0.87
CA ALA A 33 -10.37 3.51 -0.32
C ALA A 33 -9.33 4.44 -0.97
N ARG A 34 -8.51 5.12 -0.17
CA ARG A 34 -7.41 5.98 -0.68
C ARG A 34 -6.27 5.16 -1.26
N GLU A 35 -5.92 4.03 -0.64
CA GLU A 35 -4.91 3.10 -1.17
C GLU A 35 -5.32 2.55 -2.53
N LEU A 36 -6.60 2.19 -2.69
CA LEU A 36 -7.16 1.78 -3.99
C LEU A 36 -6.94 2.85 -5.06
N ASP A 37 -7.38 4.09 -4.81
CA ASP A 37 -7.26 5.19 -5.79
C ASP A 37 -5.80 5.57 -6.07
N SER A 38 -4.96 5.65 -5.03
CA SER A 38 -3.63 6.24 -5.13
C SER A 38 -2.55 5.25 -5.54
N ILE A 39 -2.73 3.97 -5.20
CA ILE A 39 -1.72 2.92 -5.41
C ILE A 39 -2.24 1.90 -6.41
N PHE A 40 -3.29 1.15 -6.06
CA PHE A 40 -3.66 -0.04 -6.82
C PHE A 40 -4.17 0.29 -8.24
N TYR A 41 -4.93 1.38 -8.40
CA TYR A 41 -5.42 1.82 -9.71
C TYR A 41 -4.37 2.53 -10.57
N ARG A 42 -3.20 2.85 -10.01
CA ARG A 42 -2.14 3.62 -10.67
C ARG A 42 -0.83 2.85 -10.84
N THR A 43 -0.82 1.57 -10.47
CA THR A 43 0.37 0.72 -10.51
C THR A 43 0.08 -0.60 -11.23
N TRP A 44 1.11 -1.20 -11.81
CA TRP A 44 1.00 -2.50 -12.48
C TRP A 44 0.63 -3.58 -11.46
N GLN A 45 -0.53 -4.21 -11.66
CA GLN A 45 -0.97 -5.35 -10.87
C GLN A 45 -0.62 -6.65 -11.59
N TYR A 46 0.11 -7.54 -10.91
CA TYR A 46 0.32 -8.89 -11.41
C TYR A 46 -1.02 -9.64 -11.40
N ALA A 47 -1.52 -9.99 -12.58
CA ALA A 47 -2.78 -10.71 -12.71
C ALA A 47 -2.57 -12.23 -12.69
N CYS A 48 -1.75 -12.75 -13.61
CA CYS A 48 -1.46 -14.18 -13.71
C CYS A 48 -0.22 -14.47 -14.58
N HIS A 49 0.26 -15.72 -14.54
CA HIS A 49 1.26 -16.20 -15.49
C HIS A 49 0.59 -16.52 -16.84
N VAL A 50 1.30 -16.25 -17.94
CA VAL A 50 0.75 -16.39 -19.31
C VAL A 50 0.26 -17.79 -19.66
N SER A 51 0.77 -18.84 -19.02
CA SER A 51 0.29 -20.21 -19.25
C SER A 51 -1.17 -20.44 -18.86
N LEU A 52 -1.76 -19.54 -18.06
CA LEU A 52 -3.18 -19.57 -17.69
C LEU A 52 -4.07 -18.93 -18.76
N LEU A 53 -3.47 -18.30 -19.78
CA LEU A 53 -4.13 -17.66 -20.92
C LEU A 53 -3.80 -18.44 -22.20
N SER A 54 -3.90 -19.77 -22.14
CA SER A 54 -3.52 -20.67 -23.24
C SER A 54 -4.46 -20.59 -24.45
N GLU A 55 -5.67 -20.10 -24.24
CA GLU A 55 -6.71 -19.95 -25.26
C GLU A 55 -7.10 -18.47 -25.37
N PRO A 56 -7.37 -17.97 -26.60
CA PRO A 56 -7.78 -16.60 -26.84
C PRO A 56 -9.21 -16.29 -26.36
#